data_AF-A0AAD5W3F0-F1
#
_entry.id   AF-A0AAD5W3F0-F1
#
_cell.length_a   1.000
_cell.length_b   1.000
_cell.length_c   1.000
_cell.angle_alpha   90.00
_cell.angle_beta   90.00
_cell.angle_gamma   90.00
#
_symmetry.space_group_name_H-M   'P 1'
#
loop_
_entity.id
_entity.type
_entity.pdbx_description
1 polymer ?
#
loop_
_entity_poly.entity_id
_entity_poly.type
_entity_poly.pdbx_seq_one_letter_code
_entity_poly.pdbx_strand_id
1 'polypeptide(L)'
;MSTSSLLYPCSHEYGSMEPMTGDLLLFYLSEESLEESQGLMRHQINLKTFYPIIAFLFEYLRRVSNPKDFDHPAHSRKILDAPVPKVRRASRSSQVLNHTVVLGEEHKGMDTSFGLVHWNQHDIKFVDIFKIYYQTLREITIPEMTTAICMTLLAEIYSTDYASLTDSTNGPKPCFRLEFGQSPISDFGICRGKIQSKRSCVQVWSYYDPRDDVRHTLTDPNNYYWIYFKTIRGDLITLDCCSYSFGMESFVDAGPYIGKLPSYVRSVESARIPAFFHTSQEEHRRPYHLVEEKRISVMHNKRLHSALSTRTPHTENLMQAEIIREFYDEVIGRKCTDKEAGKVKSYRMHSTAVLNEVLTGGYWREWDKPAVFRENLLKGGTNGWSDLQTLFKDSASVQAHYEWLDKVCPPRNKKAVHNLATLDKLIGRAVN
;
A
#
# COMPACT_ATOMS: atom_id res chain seq x y z
N MET A 1 32.25 10.64 52.97
CA MET A 1 31.52 11.26 51.85
C MET A 1 30.74 10.14 51.17
N SER A 2 29.43 10.10 51.41
CA SER A 2 28.51 9.04 50.97
C SER A 2 27.74 9.53 49.73
N THR A 3 27.81 8.79 48.63
CA THR A 3 27.05 9.08 47.41
C THR A 3 25.94 8.04 47.26
N SER A 4 24.70 8.54 47.36
CA SER A 4 23.44 7.82 47.21
C SER A 4 23.24 7.36 45.77
N SER A 5 22.98 6.06 45.59
CA SER A 5 22.53 5.43 44.36
C SER A 5 21.00 5.34 44.36
N LEU A 6 20.33 6.09 43.49
CA LEU A 6 18.88 5.99 43.25
C LEU A 6 18.60 4.93 42.19
N LEU A 7 18.03 3.80 42.63
CA LEU A 7 17.36 2.80 41.81
C LEU A 7 15.90 3.22 41.61
N TYR A 8 15.46 3.35 40.36
CA TYR A 8 14.04 3.44 40.01
C TYR A 8 13.47 2.03 39.80
N PRO A 9 12.39 1.62 40.49
CA PRO A 9 11.64 0.43 40.12
C PRO A 9 10.65 0.79 39.00
N CYS A 10 10.74 0.07 37.89
CA CYS A 10 9.72 0.09 36.84
C CYS A 10 8.66 -0.95 37.23
N SER A 11 7.60 -0.52 37.91
CA SER A 11 6.42 -1.33 38.18
C SER A 11 5.54 -1.39 36.94
N HIS A 12 5.57 -2.51 36.22
CA HIS A 12 4.53 -2.85 35.27
C HIS A 12 3.28 -3.26 36.05
N GLU A 13 2.31 -2.35 36.13
CA GLU A 13 0.94 -2.68 36.50
C GLU A 13 0.35 -3.60 35.43
N TYR A 14 0.12 -4.86 35.78
CA TYR A 14 -0.79 -5.73 35.05
C TYR A 14 -2.19 -5.17 35.26
N GLY A 15 -2.67 -4.37 34.30
CA GLY A 15 -4.08 -4.01 34.22
C GLY A 15 -4.91 -5.27 34.14
N SER A 16 -5.80 -5.46 35.12
CA SER A 16 -6.82 -6.49 35.12
C SER A 16 -7.61 -6.44 33.80
N MET A 17 -7.61 -7.53 33.05
CA MET A 17 -8.52 -7.70 31.92
C MET A 17 -9.95 -7.65 32.45
N GLU A 18 -10.68 -6.58 32.12
CA GLU A 18 -12.13 -6.58 32.26
C GLU A 18 -12.70 -7.72 31.40
N PRO A 19 -13.64 -8.52 31.93
CA PRO A 19 -14.33 -9.52 31.13
C PRO A 19 -15.05 -8.82 29.98
N MET A 20 -14.81 -9.27 28.74
CA MET A 20 -15.58 -8.82 27.58
C MET A 20 -17.07 -8.99 27.89
N THR A 21 -17.79 -7.87 27.88
CA THR A 21 -19.24 -7.82 28.09
C THR A 21 -19.96 -8.69 27.05
N GLY A 22 -20.99 -9.42 27.50
CA GLY A 22 -21.71 -10.44 26.73
C GLY A 22 -22.43 -9.96 25.46
N ASP A 23 -22.38 -8.67 25.13
CA ASP A 23 -23.03 -8.10 23.95
C ASP A 23 -22.34 -8.48 22.64
N LEU A 24 -21.02 -8.74 22.65
CA LEU A 24 -20.29 -9.18 21.45
C LEU A 24 -20.57 -10.65 21.08
N LEU A 25 -20.91 -11.49 22.06
CA LEU A 25 -21.30 -12.88 21.83
C LEU A 25 -22.74 -12.99 21.30
N LEU A 26 -23.63 -12.09 21.75
CA LEU A 26 -25.03 -12.06 21.31
C LEU A 26 -25.19 -11.65 19.84
N PHE A 27 -24.32 -10.79 19.30
CA PHE A 27 -24.31 -10.50 17.85
C PHE A 27 -23.93 -11.71 17.00
N TYR A 28 -23.08 -12.61 17.49
CA TYR A 28 -22.71 -13.83 16.76
C TYR A 28 -23.75 -14.95 16.88
N LEU A 29 -24.39 -15.09 18.05
CA LEU A 29 -25.36 -16.17 18.29
C LEU A 29 -26.79 -15.84 17.81
N SER A 30 -27.14 -14.56 17.67
CA SER A 30 -28.44 -14.13 17.13
C SER A 30 -28.56 -14.26 15.61
N GLU A 31 -27.45 -14.39 14.87
CA GLU A 31 -27.46 -14.55 13.41
C GLU A 31 -27.69 -16.02 12.98
N GLU A 32 -27.21 -16.99 13.76
CA GLU A 32 -27.31 -18.42 13.40
C GLU A 32 -28.78 -18.91 13.26
N SER A 33 -29.73 -18.33 13.99
CA SER A 33 -31.14 -18.76 13.95
C SER A 33 -31.97 -18.18 12.80
N LEU A 34 -31.43 -17.23 12.01
CA LEU A 34 -32.12 -16.62 10.85
C LEU A 34 -31.55 -17.08 9.50
N GLU A 35 -30.38 -17.71 9.49
CA GLU A 35 -29.60 -18.05 8.29
C GLU A 35 -30.17 -19.20 7.45
N GLU A 36 -30.95 -20.11 8.04
CA GLU A 36 -31.54 -21.24 7.30
C GLU A 36 -32.61 -20.83 6.28
N SER A 37 -33.13 -19.59 6.36
CA SER A 37 -34.26 -19.17 5.52
C SER A 37 -33.87 -18.44 4.23
N GLN A 38 -32.61 -18.01 4.04
CA GLN A 38 -32.23 -17.22 2.85
C GLN A 38 -30.88 -17.55 2.18
N GLY A 39 -30.15 -18.59 2.61
CA GLY A 39 -29.03 -19.15 1.81
C GLY A 39 -27.90 -18.15 1.47
N LEU A 40 -27.65 -17.16 2.33
CA LEU A 40 -26.58 -16.18 2.13
C LEU A 40 -25.22 -16.90 2.21
N MET A 41 -24.56 -17.12 1.06
CA MET A 41 -23.23 -17.72 1.05
C MET A 41 -22.21 -16.80 1.74
N ARG A 42 -21.74 -17.24 2.91
CA ARG A 42 -20.62 -16.63 3.64
C ARG A 42 -19.31 -17.27 3.16
N HIS A 43 -18.35 -16.44 2.77
CA HIS A 43 -17.03 -16.85 2.33
C HIS A 43 -15.96 -16.37 3.32
N GLN A 44 -15.19 -17.30 3.84
CA GLN A 44 -14.02 -17.02 4.67
C GLN A 44 -12.76 -16.98 3.80
N ILE A 45 -11.96 -15.92 3.94
CA ILE A 45 -10.75 -15.67 3.18
C ILE A 45 -9.56 -15.67 4.14
N ASN A 46 -8.61 -16.58 3.92
CA ASN A 46 -7.44 -16.69 4.78
C ASN A 46 -6.45 -15.54 4.52
N LEU A 47 -6.24 -14.69 5.51
CA LEU A 47 -5.34 -13.55 5.44
C LEU A 47 -3.89 -13.95 5.14
N LYS A 48 -3.44 -15.16 5.52
CA LYS A 48 -2.07 -15.64 5.23
C LYS A 48 -1.81 -15.83 3.75
N THR A 49 -2.84 -16.15 2.96
CA THR A 49 -2.75 -16.27 1.51
C THR A 49 -3.31 -15.03 0.82
N PHE A 50 -4.08 -14.19 1.51
CA PHE A 50 -4.68 -12.99 0.93
C PHE A 50 -3.83 -11.70 1.06
N TYR A 51 -2.93 -11.60 2.05
CA TYR A 51 -2.15 -10.37 2.21
C TYR A 51 -1.29 -9.95 0.98
N PRO A 52 -0.81 -10.86 0.08
CA PRO A 52 -0.12 -10.45 -1.13
C PRO A 52 -0.98 -9.58 -2.04
N ILE A 53 -2.29 -9.83 -2.15
CA ILE A 53 -3.16 -8.95 -2.94
C ILE A 53 -3.32 -7.58 -2.27
N ILE A 54 -3.37 -7.51 -0.93
CA ILE A 54 -3.41 -6.24 -0.21
C ILE A 54 -2.13 -5.44 -0.44
N ALA A 55 -0.97 -6.09 -0.35
CA ALA A 55 0.30 -5.47 -0.67
C ALA A 55 0.36 -5.02 -2.14
N PHE A 56 -0.22 -5.81 -3.06
CA PHE A 56 -0.23 -5.50 -4.49
C PHE A 56 -1.00 -4.22 -4.76
N LEU A 57 -2.10 -3.99 -4.03
CA LEU A 57 -2.86 -2.75 -4.14
C LEU A 57 -1.98 -1.52 -3.86
N PHE A 58 -1.04 -1.56 -2.91
CA PHE A 58 -0.12 -0.43 -2.69
C PHE A 58 0.73 -0.13 -3.93
N GLU A 59 1.32 -1.15 -4.56
CA GLU A 59 2.14 -0.97 -5.78
C GLU A 59 1.29 -0.55 -6.98
N TYR A 60 0.11 -1.15 -7.15
CA TYR A 60 -0.84 -0.77 -8.18
C TYR A 60 -1.26 0.70 -8.04
N LEU A 61 -1.57 1.16 -6.83
CA LEU A 61 -1.98 2.53 -6.55
C LEU A 61 -0.87 3.56 -6.84
N ARG A 62 0.39 3.22 -6.55
CA ARG A 62 1.55 4.06 -6.92
C ARG A 62 1.64 4.26 -8.44
N ARG A 63 1.27 3.24 -9.22
CA ARG A 63 1.30 3.28 -10.69
C ARG A 63 0.15 4.06 -11.31
N VAL A 64 -1.08 3.90 -10.78
CA VAL A 64 -2.25 4.64 -11.28
C VAL A 64 -2.35 6.06 -10.76
N SER A 65 -1.51 6.42 -9.77
CA SER A 65 -1.33 7.81 -9.36
C SER A 65 -1.00 8.66 -10.58
N ASN A 66 -1.74 9.75 -10.78
CA ASN A 66 -1.63 10.57 -11.98
C ASN A 66 -0.17 11.01 -12.18
N PRO A 67 0.50 10.58 -13.27
CA PRO A 67 1.88 10.96 -13.51
C PRO A 67 2.03 12.47 -13.67
N LYS A 68 0.97 13.24 -13.95
CA LYS A 68 1.06 14.70 -14.04
C LYS A 68 1.04 15.41 -12.70
N ASP A 69 0.63 14.72 -11.63
CA ASP A 69 0.61 15.26 -10.27
C ASP A 69 1.84 14.73 -9.51
N PHE A 70 3.02 15.06 -10.02
CA PHE A 70 4.29 14.69 -9.41
C PHE A 70 4.45 15.41 -8.07
N ASP A 71 3.93 14.82 -6.99
CA ASP A 71 4.22 15.31 -5.63
C ASP A 71 5.70 15.17 -5.26
N HIS A 72 6.44 14.37 -6.04
CA HIS A 72 7.82 14.05 -5.79
C HIS A 72 8.77 14.87 -6.67
N PRO A 73 9.69 15.69 -6.11
CA PRO A 73 10.53 16.61 -6.87
C PRO A 73 11.52 15.89 -7.81
N ALA A 74 11.94 14.66 -7.47
CA ALA A 74 12.77 13.85 -8.35
C ALA A 74 12.07 13.40 -9.65
N HIS A 75 10.73 13.45 -9.72
CA HIS A 75 10.03 13.08 -10.95
C HIS A 75 9.91 14.24 -11.92
N SER A 76 10.00 15.49 -11.44
CA SER A 76 9.92 16.70 -12.27
C SER A 76 11.28 17.23 -12.74
N ARG A 77 12.38 16.69 -12.21
CA ARG A 77 13.73 17.23 -12.37
C ARG A 77 14.75 16.16 -12.68
N LYS A 78 15.81 16.56 -13.40
CA LYS A 78 16.99 15.72 -13.59
C LYS A 78 17.58 15.36 -12.22
N ILE A 79 18.06 14.14 -12.08
CA ILE A 79 18.94 13.78 -10.97
C ILE A 79 20.36 14.12 -11.40
N LEU A 80 21.13 14.81 -10.55
CA LEU A 80 22.56 15.09 -10.76
C LEU A 80 23.43 14.10 -9.99
N ASP A 81 23.03 13.76 -8.77
CA ASP A 81 23.68 12.76 -7.94
C ASP A 81 22.64 12.08 -7.04
N ALA A 82 22.79 10.77 -6.81
CA ALA A 82 21.91 10.03 -5.91
C ALA A 82 22.63 8.78 -5.38
N PRO A 83 22.60 8.54 -4.05
CA PRO A 83 23.08 7.29 -3.51
C PRO A 83 22.14 6.15 -3.95
N VAL A 84 22.71 5.02 -4.34
CA VAL A 84 21.92 3.81 -4.67
C VAL A 84 21.30 3.25 -3.39
N PRO A 85 19.96 3.06 -3.32
CA PRO A 85 19.30 2.44 -2.19
C PRO A 85 19.90 1.06 -1.88
N LYS A 86 20.34 0.87 -0.63
CA LYS A 86 20.94 -0.38 -0.15
C LYS A 86 20.63 -0.55 1.33
N VAL A 87 20.17 -1.73 1.74
CA VAL A 87 20.04 -2.06 3.17
C VAL A 87 21.40 -1.94 3.86
N ARG A 88 21.46 -1.17 4.95
CA ARG A 88 22.63 -1.08 5.82
C ARG A 88 22.31 -1.63 7.20
N ARG A 89 23.22 -2.43 7.76
CA ARG A 89 23.11 -2.89 9.15
C ARG A 89 23.32 -1.72 10.09
N ALA A 90 22.50 -1.65 11.12
CA ALA A 90 22.62 -0.65 12.17
C ALA A 90 23.76 -1.01 13.12
N SER A 91 24.58 -0.02 13.48
CA SER A 91 25.58 -0.15 14.53
C SER A 91 25.02 0.17 15.92
N ARG A 92 23.87 0.88 15.97
CA ARG A 92 23.18 1.28 17.20
C ARG A 92 21.66 1.18 17.00
N SER A 93 20.91 0.98 18.08
CA SER A 93 19.45 1.09 18.07
C SER A 93 19.03 2.49 17.62
N SER A 94 17.93 2.59 16.86
CA SER A 94 17.38 3.87 16.37
C SER A 94 18.33 4.67 15.47
N GLN A 95 19.33 4.04 14.85
CA GLN A 95 20.19 4.70 13.88
C GLN A 95 19.41 5.11 12.63
N VAL A 96 19.48 6.39 12.29
CA VAL A 96 18.96 6.97 11.05
C VAL A 96 20.13 7.25 10.10
N LEU A 97 19.99 6.84 8.84
CA LEU A 97 20.90 7.12 7.76
C LEU A 97 20.27 8.14 6.81
N ASN A 98 20.86 9.33 6.72
CA ASN A 98 20.37 10.37 5.83
C ASN A 98 21.02 10.22 4.45
N HIS A 99 20.19 10.24 3.42
CA HIS A 99 20.58 10.27 2.02
C HIS A 99 20.18 11.61 1.41
N THR A 100 21.00 12.10 0.48
CA THR A 100 20.73 13.32 -0.26
C THR A 100 20.76 13.00 -1.74
N VAL A 101 19.67 13.31 -2.43
CA VAL A 101 19.56 13.31 -3.88
C VAL A 101 19.73 14.74 -4.35
N VAL A 102 20.71 14.99 -5.21
CA VAL A 102 20.95 16.31 -5.80
C VAL A 102 20.14 16.42 -7.07
N LEU A 103 19.23 17.39 -7.10
CA LEU A 103 18.37 17.70 -8.23
C LEU A 103 19.06 18.67 -9.18
N GLY A 104 18.73 18.57 -10.46
CA GLY A 104 19.16 19.46 -11.51
C GLY A 104 18.00 20.26 -12.08
N GLU A 105 18.14 20.62 -13.35
CA GLU A 105 17.11 21.35 -14.06
C GLU A 105 15.80 20.57 -14.18
N GLU A 106 14.70 21.32 -14.20
CA GLU A 106 13.39 20.78 -14.54
C GLU A 106 13.38 20.20 -15.96
N HIS A 107 12.65 19.12 -16.13
CA HIS A 107 12.49 18.50 -17.43
C HIS A 107 11.65 19.42 -18.34
N LYS A 108 12.26 19.92 -19.43
CA LYS A 108 11.55 20.66 -20.46
C LYS A 108 10.71 19.68 -21.30
N GLY A 109 9.39 19.82 -21.26
CA GLY A 109 8.48 19.08 -22.15
C GLY A 109 8.18 17.63 -21.71
N MET A 110 7.96 17.38 -20.41
CA MET A 110 7.39 16.10 -19.96
C MET A 110 5.91 15.96 -20.38
N ASP A 111 5.69 15.75 -21.67
CA ASP A 111 4.40 15.30 -22.20
C ASP A 111 4.29 13.77 -22.23
N THR A 112 5.34 13.04 -21.83
CA THR A 112 5.37 11.58 -21.83
C THR A 112 5.53 11.01 -20.43
N SER A 113 4.77 9.95 -20.14
CA SER A 113 4.74 9.21 -18.88
C SER A 113 6.06 8.49 -18.54
N PHE A 114 7.11 8.65 -19.34
CA PHE A 114 8.36 7.89 -19.24
C PHE A 114 9.46 8.67 -18.52
N GLY A 115 9.18 9.08 -17.27
CA GLY A 115 10.15 9.75 -16.41
C GLY A 115 11.49 9.01 -16.33
N LEU A 116 11.48 7.68 -16.36
CA LEU A 116 12.65 6.81 -16.27
C LEU A 116 13.70 7.04 -17.37
N VAL A 117 13.29 7.46 -18.56
CA VAL A 117 14.22 7.76 -19.67
C VAL A 117 15.09 8.97 -19.32
N HIS A 118 14.54 9.92 -18.55
CA HIS A 118 15.25 11.13 -18.14
C HIS A 118 16.19 10.90 -16.94
N TRP A 119 16.15 9.72 -16.35
CA TRP A 119 17.03 9.30 -15.26
C TRP A 119 18.31 8.62 -15.76
N ASN A 120 18.43 8.41 -17.07
CA ASN A 120 19.61 7.80 -17.66
C ASN A 120 20.80 8.79 -17.62
N GLN A 121 21.55 8.75 -16.52
CA GLN A 121 22.86 9.36 -16.43
C GLN A 121 23.90 8.43 -17.09
N HIS A 122 24.87 8.99 -17.80
CA HIS A 122 25.87 8.21 -18.57
C HIS A 122 26.69 7.24 -17.72
N ASP A 123 26.72 7.38 -16.38
CA ASP A 123 27.59 6.62 -15.48
C ASP A 123 26.86 5.73 -14.46
N ILE A 124 25.52 5.73 -14.42
CA ILE A 124 24.76 4.86 -13.49
C ILE A 124 24.23 3.64 -14.23
N LYS A 125 24.47 2.45 -13.66
CA LYS A 125 23.87 1.21 -14.18
C LYS A 125 22.35 1.33 -14.16
N PHE A 126 21.70 0.94 -15.26
CA PHE A 126 20.24 0.96 -15.38
C PHE A 126 19.51 0.33 -14.18
N VAL A 127 20.00 -0.81 -13.66
CA VAL A 127 19.45 -1.46 -12.47
C VAL A 127 19.43 -0.57 -11.21
N ASP A 128 20.43 0.30 -11.06
CA ASP A 128 20.52 1.20 -9.91
C ASP A 128 19.60 2.41 -10.10
N ILE A 129 19.42 2.90 -11.34
CA ILE A 129 18.38 3.88 -11.68
C ILE A 129 16.99 3.34 -11.30
N PHE A 130 16.69 2.08 -11.61
CA PHE A 130 15.43 1.44 -11.22
C PHE A 130 15.22 1.42 -9.71
N LYS A 131 16.27 1.14 -8.93
CA LYS A 131 16.18 1.15 -7.46
C LYS A 131 15.83 2.54 -6.94
N ILE A 132 16.47 3.59 -7.46
CA ILE A 132 16.20 4.97 -7.03
C ILE A 132 14.79 5.38 -7.48
N TYR A 133 14.40 5.07 -8.72
CA TYR A 133 13.05 5.33 -9.21
C TYR A 133 11.97 4.71 -8.31
N TYR A 134 12.08 3.43 -7.98
CA TYR A 134 11.13 2.77 -7.08
C TYR A 134 11.18 3.29 -5.66
N GLN A 135 12.34 3.72 -5.18
CA GLN A 135 12.44 4.41 -3.89
C GLN A 135 11.57 5.67 -3.89
N THR A 136 11.72 6.54 -4.90
CA THR A 136 10.95 7.78 -4.99
C THR A 136 9.44 7.57 -5.15
N LEU A 137 9.02 6.54 -5.91
CA LEU A 137 7.60 6.18 -6.03
C LEU A 137 6.97 5.75 -4.69
N ARG A 138 7.77 5.20 -3.78
CA ARG A 138 7.30 4.63 -2.51
C ARG A 138 7.33 5.61 -1.34
N GLU A 139 7.91 6.79 -1.52
CA GLU A 139 8.00 7.83 -0.49
C GLU A 139 6.74 8.68 -0.36
N ILE A 140 5.88 8.70 -1.37
CA ILE A 140 4.69 9.55 -1.40
C ILE A 140 3.41 8.79 -1.05
N THR A 141 2.42 9.57 -0.62
CA THR A 141 1.01 9.19 -0.46
C THR A 141 0.71 7.96 0.42
N ILE A 142 1.65 7.63 1.33
CA ILE A 142 1.53 6.51 2.27
C ILE A 142 0.22 6.56 3.08
N PRO A 143 -0.14 7.65 3.77
CA PRO A 143 -1.38 7.69 4.55
C PRO A 143 -2.63 7.60 3.66
N GLU A 144 -2.63 8.23 2.48
CA GLU A 144 -3.75 8.19 1.54
C GLU A 144 -4.00 6.76 1.04
N MET A 145 -2.96 6.05 0.60
CA MET A 145 -3.05 4.67 0.13
C MET A 145 -3.49 3.72 1.24
N THR A 146 -2.90 3.84 2.43
CA THR A 146 -3.24 3.01 3.59
C THR A 146 -4.69 3.18 3.97
N THR A 147 -5.17 4.43 4.01
CA THR A 147 -6.57 4.78 4.29
C THR A 147 -7.50 4.22 3.24
N ALA A 148 -7.21 4.48 1.95
CA ALA A 148 -8.02 4.03 0.84
C ALA A 148 -8.16 2.51 0.82
N ILE A 149 -7.07 1.77 1.01
CA ILE A 149 -7.08 0.30 1.05
C ILE A 149 -7.91 -0.21 2.24
N CYS A 150 -7.76 0.38 3.43
CA CYS A 150 -8.57 -0.04 4.58
C CYS A 150 -10.06 0.22 4.35
N MET A 151 -10.44 1.36 3.76
CA MET A 151 -11.83 1.64 3.38
C MET A 151 -12.32 0.64 2.33
N THR A 152 -11.50 0.30 1.34
CA THR A 152 -11.83 -0.72 0.33
C THR A 152 -12.05 -2.08 0.95
N LEU A 153 -11.21 -2.51 1.91
CA LEU A 153 -11.43 -3.75 2.66
C LEU A 153 -12.74 -3.71 3.45
N LEU A 154 -13.07 -2.57 4.08
CA LEU A 154 -14.36 -2.42 4.78
C LEU A 154 -15.54 -2.56 3.82
N ALA A 155 -15.50 -1.84 2.71
CA ALA A 155 -16.57 -1.76 1.73
C ALA A 155 -16.76 -3.06 0.92
N GLU A 156 -15.69 -3.79 0.62
CA GLU A 156 -15.75 -4.95 -0.26
C GLU A 156 -15.84 -6.28 0.51
N ILE A 157 -15.12 -6.39 1.62
CA ILE A 157 -15.11 -7.61 2.44
C ILE A 157 -16.18 -7.53 3.52
N TYR A 158 -16.21 -6.45 4.30
CA TYR A 158 -17.02 -6.40 5.51
C TYR A 158 -18.41 -5.75 5.36
N SER A 159 -18.79 -5.28 4.17
CA SER A 159 -20.16 -4.80 3.94
C SER A 159 -21.13 -5.99 3.87
N THR A 160 -21.94 -6.17 4.92
CA THR A 160 -22.85 -7.30 5.04
C THR A 160 -24.20 -7.09 4.36
N ASP A 161 -24.61 -5.85 4.11
CA ASP A 161 -25.99 -5.56 3.72
C ASP A 161 -26.06 -4.72 2.45
N TYR A 162 -26.23 -5.36 1.29
CA TYR A 162 -27.01 -4.76 0.21
C TYR A 162 -27.82 -5.86 -0.47
N ALA A 163 -28.83 -6.37 0.24
CA ALA A 163 -30.08 -6.68 -0.45
C ALA A 163 -30.59 -5.33 -0.97
N SER A 164 -30.20 -4.96 -2.19
CA SER A 164 -30.82 -3.83 -2.87
C SER A 164 -32.30 -4.18 -2.99
N LEU A 165 -33.13 -3.58 -2.12
CA LEU A 165 -34.59 -3.67 -2.19
C LEU A 165 -35.14 -3.08 -3.51
N THR A 166 -34.28 -2.54 -4.38
CA THR A 166 -34.67 -1.83 -5.60
C THR A 166 -34.07 -2.35 -6.91
N ASP A 167 -33.06 -3.26 -6.89
CA ASP A 167 -32.51 -3.86 -8.12
C ASP A 167 -32.60 -5.39 -8.08
N SER A 168 -33.79 -5.90 -8.42
CA SER A 168 -34.17 -7.32 -8.42
C SER A 168 -33.46 -8.21 -9.45
N THR A 169 -32.44 -7.71 -10.17
CA THR A 169 -31.77 -8.45 -11.24
C THR A 169 -30.51 -9.17 -10.79
N ASN A 170 -29.83 -8.70 -9.76
CA ASN A 170 -28.62 -9.31 -9.21
C ASN A 170 -28.93 -9.76 -7.78
N GLY A 171 -29.03 -11.08 -7.56
CA GLY A 171 -29.37 -11.67 -6.27
C GLY A 171 -28.48 -11.22 -5.10
N PRO A 172 -28.75 -11.73 -3.89
CA PRO A 172 -28.03 -11.32 -2.69
C PRO A 172 -26.52 -11.47 -2.87
N LYS A 173 -25.80 -10.39 -2.55
CA LYS A 173 -24.34 -10.34 -2.69
C LYS A 173 -23.70 -11.33 -1.70
N PRO A 174 -22.65 -12.08 -2.12
CA PRO A 174 -21.89 -12.91 -1.19
C PRO A 174 -21.23 -12.06 -0.09
N CYS A 175 -21.24 -12.59 1.13
CA CYS A 175 -20.61 -11.98 2.28
C CYS A 175 -19.19 -12.54 2.42
N PHE A 176 -18.18 -11.69 2.47
CA PHE A 176 -16.79 -12.12 2.68
C PHE A 176 -16.34 -11.78 4.10
N ARG A 177 -15.45 -12.59 4.68
CA ARG A 177 -14.83 -12.32 5.99
C ARG A 177 -13.39 -12.76 5.95
N LEU A 178 -12.48 -11.97 6.51
CA LEU A 178 -11.10 -12.43 6.68
C LEU A 178 -11.00 -13.31 7.92
N GLU A 179 -10.12 -14.30 7.84
CA GLU A 179 -9.66 -15.08 8.97
C GLU A 179 -8.13 -15.17 8.98
N PHE A 180 -7.54 -15.47 10.12
CA PHE A 180 -6.13 -15.80 10.22
C PHE A 180 -5.98 -17.22 10.77
N GLY A 181 -5.59 -18.15 9.90
CA GLY A 181 -5.64 -19.57 10.24
C GLY A 181 -7.09 -20.05 10.27
N GLN A 182 -7.63 -20.29 11.46
CA GLN A 182 -9.04 -20.66 11.69
C GLN A 182 -9.76 -19.64 12.59
N SER A 183 -9.12 -18.49 12.84
CA SER A 183 -9.68 -17.47 13.73
C SER A 183 -10.18 -16.29 12.90
N PRO A 184 -11.50 -16.01 12.91
CA PRO A 184 -12.05 -14.81 12.30
C PRO A 184 -11.34 -13.54 12.78
N ILE A 185 -11.20 -12.57 11.87
CA ILE A 185 -10.75 -11.23 12.22
C ILE A 185 -11.90 -10.49 12.92
N SER A 186 -11.68 -10.10 14.19
CA SER A 186 -12.63 -9.33 15.00
C SER A 186 -12.48 -7.82 14.83
N ASP A 187 -11.30 -7.36 14.39
CA ASP A 187 -11.03 -5.94 14.15
C ASP A 187 -9.92 -5.78 13.13
N PHE A 188 -9.95 -4.70 12.36
CA PHE A 188 -8.79 -4.25 11.59
C PHE A 188 -8.81 -2.74 11.45
N GLY A 189 -7.64 -2.17 11.17
CA GLY A 189 -7.55 -0.76 10.88
C GLY A 189 -6.13 -0.29 10.69
N ILE A 190 -5.91 0.97 11.03
CA ILE A 190 -4.67 1.69 10.75
C ILE A 190 -3.98 1.98 12.07
N CYS A 191 -2.69 1.69 12.13
CA CYS A 191 -1.81 2.20 13.17
C CYS A 191 -0.98 3.34 12.59
N ARG A 192 -0.78 4.37 13.41
CA ARG A 192 0.15 5.48 13.18
C ARG A 192 1.17 5.49 14.31
N GLY A 193 2.42 5.76 13.96
CA GLY A 193 3.48 5.95 14.94
C GLY A 193 4.84 6.08 14.29
N LYS A 194 5.84 5.40 14.85
CA LYS A 194 7.24 5.55 14.44
C LYS A 194 7.84 4.26 13.91
N ILE A 195 8.73 4.36 12.92
CA ILE A 195 9.63 3.28 12.51
C ILE A 195 11.03 3.54 13.07
N GLN A 196 11.59 2.55 13.77
CA GLN A 196 12.89 2.66 14.42
C GLN A 196 13.81 1.51 14.00
N SER A 197 15.10 1.81 13.92
CA SER A 197 16.11 0.83 13.59
C SER A 197 16.25 -0.25 14.67
N LYS A 198 16.34 -1.51 14.25
CA LYS A 198 16.69 -2.66 15.10
C LYS A 198 17.96 -3.36 14.63
N ARG A 199 17.90 -3.93 13.42
CA ARG A 199 19.04 -4.60 12.75
C ARG A 199 19.47 -3.84 11.49
N SER A 200 18.53 -3.13 10.86
CA SER A 200 18.79 -2.28 9.70
C SER A 200 18.64 -0.81 10.07
N CYS A 201 19.45 0.07 9.47
CA CYS A 201 19.29 1.52 9.61
C CYS A 201 17.97 1.96 9.00
N VAL A 202 17.29 2.91 9.64
CA VAL A 202 16.16 3.63 9.01
C VAL A 202 16.75 4.66 8.07
N GLN A 203 16.33 4.65 6.81
CA GLN A 203 16.82 5.59 5.79
C GLN A 203 15.85 6.76 5.65
N VAL A 204 16.37 7.98 5.61
CA VAL A 204 15.61 9.20 5.34
C VAL A 204 16.24 9.90 4.16
N TRP A 205 15.41 10.25 3.17
CA TRP A 205 15.85 10.80 1.91
C TRP A 205 15.48 12.28 1.81
N SER A 206 16.48 13.09 1.45
CA SER A 206 16.32 14.50 1.20
C SER A 206 16.64 14.82 -0.26
N TYR A 207 15.92 15.77 -0.83
CA TYR A 207 16.04 16.21 -2.22
C TYR A 207 16.50 17.65 -2.24
N TYR A 208 17.73 17.88 -2.70
CA TYR A 208 18.38 19.17 -2.68
C TYR A 208 18.37 19.82 -4.07
N ASP A 209 17.78 21.01 -4.20
CA ASP A 209 17.97 21.85 -5.39
C ASP A 209 19.09 22.88 -5.13
N PRO A 210 20.25 22.77 -5.81
CA PRO A 210 21.35 23.71 -5.65
C PRO A 210 21.08 25.10 -6.22
N ARG A 211 20.06 25.28 -7.08
CA ARG A 211 19.74 26.60 -7.69
C ARG A 211 19.09 27.53 -6.69
N ASP A 212 18.15 26.99 -5.92
CA ASP A 212 17.35 27.72 -4.93
C ASP A 212 17.84 27.50 -3.48
N ASP A 213 18.86 26.63 -3.29
CA ASP A 213 19.37 26.15 -2.01
C ASP A 213 18.28 25.52 -1.10
N VAL A 214 17.30 24.84 -1.70
CA VAL A 214 16.17 24.24 -0.98
C VAL A 214 16.36 22.74 -0.79
N ARG A 215 16.04 22.23 0.41
CA ARG A 215 15.98 20.79 0.72
C ARG A 215 14.56 20.37 1.05
N HIS A 216 14.07 19.34 0.38
CA HIS A 216 12.79 18.70 0.66
C HIS A 216 12.99 17.33 1.28
N THR A 217 12.28 17.01 2.36
CA THR A 217 12.20 15.66 2.92
C THR A 217 10.73 15.26 2.91
N LEU A 218 10.40 14.15 2.24
CA LEU A 218 9.00 13.75 2.02
C LEU A 218 8.48 12.75 3.05
N THR A 219 9.38 11.99 3.66
CA THR A 219 9.05 10.96 4.65
C THR A 219 9.61 11.34 6.01
N ASP A 220 8.82 11.12 7.06
CA ASP A 220 9.25 11.28 8.45
C ASP A 220 9.11 9.92 9.14
N PRO A 221 10.22 9.34 9.67
CA PRO A 221 10.15 8.06 10.38
C PRO A 221 9.30 8.14 11.66
N ASN A 222 8.95 9.35 12.14
CA ASN A 222 8.03 9.53 13.26
C ASN A 222 6.55 9.65 12.85
N ASN A 223 6.25 9.66 11.55
CA ASN A 223 4.90 9.73 11.02
C ASN A 223 4.67 8.57 10.03
N TYR A 224 4.71 7.37 10.58
CA TYR A 224 4.67 6.11 9.86
C TYR A 224 3.33 5.38 10.02
N TYR A 225 2.89 4.64 9.00
CA TYR A 225 1.57 4.02 8.94
C TYR A 225 1.67 2.53 8.55
N TRP A 226 0.89 1.68 9.20
CA TRP A 226 0.75 0.25 8.87
C TRP A 226 -0.66 -0.24 9.16
N ILE A 227 -1.00 -1.42 8.62
CA ILE A 227 -2.32 -2.05 8.82
C ILE A 227 -2.19 -3.09 9.93
N TYR A 228 -3.16 -3.13 10.83
CA TYR A 228 -3.29 -4.20 11.82
C TYR A 228 -4.58 -5.01 11.60
N PHE A 229 -4.53 -6.27 12.01
CA PHE A 229 -5.68 -7.16 12.11
C PHE A 229 -5.65 -7.81 13.49
N LYS A 230 -6.81 -7.91 14.14
CA LYS A 230 -6.99 -8.59 15.41
C LYS A 230 -7.94 -9.76 15.21
N THR A 231 -7.56 -10.95 15.66
CA THR A 231 -8.44 -12.12 15.64
C THR A 231 -9.38 -12.13 16.85
N ILE A 232 -10.47 -12.88 16.77
CA ILE A 232 -11.35 -13.15 17.94
C ILE A 232 -10.59 -13.80 19.11
N ARG A 233 -9.47 -14.50 18.83
CA ARG A 233 -8.59 -15.09 19.85
C ARG A 233 -7.60 -14.09 20.45
N GLY A 234 -7.61 -12.84 19.97
CA GLY A 234 -6.71 -11.79 20.43
C GLY A 234 -5.35 -11.76 19.73
N ASP A 235 -5.12 -12.58 18.69
CA ASP A 235 -3.87 -12.51 17.93
C ASP A 235 -3.81 -11.17 17.19
N LEU A 236 -2.68 -10.48 17.33
CA LEU A 236 -2.40 -9.26 16.60
C LEU A 236 -1.48 -9.58 15.42
N ILE A 237 -1.97 -9.27 14.22
CA ILE A 237 -1.25 -9.37 12.96
C ILE A 237 -0.98 -7.96 12.45
N THR A 238 0.20 -7.76 11.90
CA THR A 238 0.59 -6.51 11.26
C THR A 238 1.00 -6.77 9.82
N LEU A 239 0.52 -5.89 8.95
CA LEU A 239 0.91 -5.80 7.55
C LEU A 239 1.52 -4.42 7.29
N ASP A 240 2.79 -4.40 6.92
CA ASP A 240 3.53 -3.21 6.56
C ASP A 240 3.96 -3.32 5.08
N CYS A 241 3.44 -2.40 4.25
CA CYS A 241 3.71 -2.31 2.81
C CYS A 241 4.55 -1.07 2.43
N CYS A 242 5.07 -0.35 3.42
CA CYS A 242 5.66 0.98 3.25
C CYS A 242 7.11 1.06 3.72
N SER A 243 7.60 0.05 4.41
CA SER A 243 8.92 0.09 5.06
C SER A 243 10.09 0.11 4.09
N TYR A 244 9.87 -0.23 2.82
CA TYR A 244 10.87 -0.11 1.76
C TYR A 244 11.41 1.32 1.63
N SER A 245 10.55 2.35 1.74
CA SER A 245 11.00 3.75 1.62
C SER A 245 11.95 4.15 2.77
N PHE A 246 11.99 3.38 3.84
CA PHE A 246 12.89 3.54 4.98
C PHE A 246 14.08 2.57 4.95
N GLY A 247 14.38 1.96 3.79
CA GLY A 247 15.53 1.07 3.61
C GLY A 247 15.32 -0.36 4.13
N MET A 248 14.07 -0.79 4.30
CA MET A 248 13.72 -2.14 4.76
C MET A 248 13.29 -3.01 3.58
N GLU A 249 14.18 -3.88 3.13
CA GLU A 249 13.88 -4.80 2.02
C GLU A 249 13.28 -6.10 2.53
N SER A 250 12.00 -6.32 2.23
CA SER A 250 11.32 -7.63 2.27
C SER A 250 10.24 -7.61 1.23
N PHE A 251 10.23 -8.62 0.38
CA PHE A 251 9.34 -8.73 -0.76
C PHE A 251 8.51 -9.99 -0.67
N VAL A 252 7.24 -9.88 -1.02
CA VAL A 252 6.36 -11.03 -1.22
C VAL A 252 6.17 -11.27 -2.71
N ASP A 253 6.13 -12.55 -3.11
CA ASP A 253 5.73 -12.93 -4.46
C ASP A 253 4.22 -12.74 -4.64
N ALA A 254 3.83 -11.75 -5.43
CA ALA A 254 2.46 -11.51 -5.84
C ALA A 254 2.17 -12.08 -7.24
N GLY A 255 3.17 -12.61 -7.96
CA GLY A 255 3.01 -13.15 -9.32
C GLY A 255 1.86 -14.14 -9.46
N PRO A 256 1.78 -15.20 -8.63
CA PRO A 256 0.67 -16.16 -8.66
C PRO A 256 -0.71 -15.54 -8.38
N TYR A 257 -0.75 -14.43 -7.63
CA TYR A 257 -1.96 -13.77 -7.16
C TYR A 257 -2.53 -12.81 -8.21
N ILE A 258 -1.64 -12.19 -8.99
CA ILE A 258 -2.02 -11.25 -10.05
C ILE A 258 -2.12 -11.90 -11.42
N GLY A 259 -1.67 -13.14 -11.59
CA GLY A 259 -1.63 -13.83 -12.90
C GLY A 259 -2.99 -13.92 -13.59
N LYS A 260 -4.08 -14.03 -12.82
CA LYS A 260 -5.47 -14.08 -13.33
C LYS A 260 -6.12 -12.70 -13.47
N LEU A 261 -5.50 -11.64 -12.97
CA LEU A 261 -6.02 -10.30 -13.16
C LEU A 261 -5.90 -9.87 -14.62
N PRO A 262 -6.78 -8.97 -15.07
CA PRO A 262 -6.66 -8.39 -16.40
C PRO A 262 -5.27 -7.80 -16.66
N SER A 263 -4.77 -7.93 -17.89
CA SER A 263 -3.41 -7.51 -18.29
C SER A 263 -3.10 -6.05 -17.94
N TYR A 264 -4.10 -5.18 -17.97
CA TYR A 264 -4.00 -3.77 -17.61
C TYR A 264 -3.74 -3.52 -16.12
N VAL A 265 -4.17 -4.43 -15.24
CA VAL A 265 -3.89 -4.38 -13.80
C VAL A 265 -2.51 -4.93 -13.51
N ARG A 266 -2.12 -5.97 -14.25
CA ARG A 266 -0.81 -6.61 -14.11
C ARG A 266 0.30 -5.67 -14.53
N SER A 267 1.38 -5.71 -13.76
CA SER A 267 2.67 -5.12 -14.11
C SER A 267 3.70 -6.11 -13.59
N VAL A 268 4.70 -6.42 -14.40
CA VAL A 268 5.69 -7.43 -14.02
C VAL A 268 6.51 -6.93 -12.82
N GLU A 269 6.67 -5.62 -12.66
CA GLU A 269 7.28 -4.99 -11.49
C GLU A 269 6.47 -5.19 -10.21
N SER A 270 5.20 -5.56 -10.37
CA SER A 270 4.28 -5.86 -9.29
C SER A 270 4.26 -7.36 -8.93
N ALA A 271 5.12 -8.18 -9.53
CA ALA A 271 5.27 -9.59 -9.15
C ALA A 271 6.04 -9.74 -7.83
N ARG A 272 6.97 -8.83 -7.50
CA ARG A 272 7.63 -8.79 -6.19
C ARG A 272 7.45 -7.44 -5.53
N ILE A 273 6.66 -7.44 -4.47
CA ILE A 273 6.17 -6.21 -3.85
C ILE A 273 6.63 -6.11 -2.40
N PRO A 274 6.96 -4.92 -1.89
CA PRO A 274 7.38 -4.77 -0.51
C PRO A 274 6.25 -5.13 0.45
N ALA A 275 6.52 -6.07 1.35
CA ALA A 275 5.61 -6.41 2.42
C ALA A 275 6.35 -7.08 3.58
N PHE A 276 5.98 -6.68 4.80
CA PHE A 276 6.23 -7.42 6.02
C PHE A 276 4.89 -7.81 6.62
N PHE A 277 4.65 -9.12 6.70
CA PHE A 277 3.45 -9.69 7.28
C PHE A 277 3.86 -10.59 8.44
N HIS A 278 3.42 -10.26 9.66
CA HIS A 278 3.89 -10.96 10.84
C HIS A 278 2.88 -10.91 11.99
N THR A 279 2.99 -11.90 12.86
CA THR A 279 2.30 -11.93 14.16
C THR A 279 3.13 -11.24 15.24
N SER A 280 2.52 -10.98 16.41
CA SER A 280 3.23 -10.51 17.61
C SER A 280 4.36 -11.46 18.03
N GLN A 281 4.17 -12.78 17.90
CA GLN A 281 5.18 -13.79 18.22
C GLN A 281 6.42 -13.72 17.30
N GLU A 282 6.25 -13.21 16.08
CA GLU A 282 7.30 -13.11 15.06
C GLU A 282 8.00 -11.75 15.03
N GLU A 283 7.66 -10.85 15.95
CA GLU A 283 8.24 -9.50 16.03
C GLU A 283 9.78 -9.50 16.09
N HIS A 284 10.37 -10.53 16.71
CA HIS A 284 11.82 -10.69 16.79
C HIS A 284 12.51 -10.84 15.42
N ARG A 285 11.78 -11.21 14.36
CA ARG A 285 12.31 -11.41 13.00
C ARG A 285 12.42 -10.11 12.20
N ARG A 286 11.68 -9.07 12.57
CA ARG A 286 11.70 -7.77 11.88
C ARG A 286 13.07 -7.08 11.98
N PRO A 287 13.55 -6.44 10.90
CA PRO A 287 14.79 -5.67 10.95
C PRO A 287 14.63 -4.27 11.58
N TYR A 288 13.40 -3.89 11.96
CA TYR A 288 13.03 -2.62 12.57
C TYR A 288 11.98 -2.84 13.68
N HIS A 289 11.74 -1.79 14.46
CA HIS A 289 10.65 -1.68 15.42
C HIS A 289 9.57 -0.73 14.88
N LEU A 290 8.32 -1.06 15.16
CA LEU A 290 7.19 -0.15 15.01
C LEU A 290 6.75 0.27 16.40
N VAL A 291 6.78 1.57 16.66
CA VAL A 291 6.31 2.15 17.93
C VAL A 291 4.96 2.78 17.65
N GLU A 292 3.90 2.13 18.12
CA GLU A 292 2.53 2.61 17.96
C GLU A 292 2.26 3.83 18.83
N GLU A 293 1.67 4.87 18.24
CA GLU A 293 1.23 6.07 18.96
C GLU A 293 -0.29 6.22 18.91
N LYS A 294 -0.90 5.82 17.79
CA LYS A 294 -2.34 5.87 17.61
C LYS A 294 -2.81 4.65 16.83
N ARG A 295 -3.93 4.08 17.27
CA ARG A 295 -4.63 3.00 16.58
C ARG A 295 -6.06 3.43 16.28
N ILE A 296 -6.49 3.24 15.04
CA ILE A 296 -7.80 3.64 14.56
C ILE A 296 -8.45 2.39 13.97
N SER A 297 -9.54 1.92 14.59
CA SER A 297 -10.34 0.82 14.05
C SER A 297 -11.16 1.31 12.86
N VAL A 298 -11.00 0.62 11.74
CA VAL A 298 -11.80 0.84 10.53
C VAL A 298 -13.07 0.00 10.65
N MET A 299 -12.96 -1.24 11.13
CA MET A 299 -14.08 -2.16 11.25
C MET A 299 -15.16 -1.66 12.21
N HIS A 300 -14.81 -0.98 13.30
CA HIS A 300 -15.79 -0.53 14.31
C HIS A 300 -16.30 0.89 14.09
N ASN A 301 -15.88 1.58 13.02
CA ASN A 301 -16.33 2.94 12.75
C ASN A 301 -17.69 2.96 12.04
N LYS A 302 -18.78 3.02 12.82
CA LYS A 302 -20.17 3.00 12.31
C LYS A 302 -20.49 4.12 11.31
N ARG A 303 -19.94 5.32 11.53
CA ARG A 303 -20.13 6.46 10.61
C ARG A 303 -19.47 6.15 9.26
N LEU A 304 -18.25 5.61 9.29
CA LEU A 304 -17.54 5.20 8.08
C LEU A 304 -18.28 4.08 7.34
N HIS A 305 -18.82 3.08 8.03
CA HIS A 305 -19.69 2.05 7.41
C HIS A 305 -20.85 2.68 6.65
N SER A 306 -21.59 3.61 7.28
CA SER A 306 -22.69 4.31 6.61
C SER A 306 -22.21 5.12 5.40
N ALA A 307 -21.02 5.71 5.47
CA ALA A 307 -20.45 6.49 4.37
C ALA A 307 -19.99 5.61 3.19
N LEU A 308 -19.49 4.41 3.49
CA LEU A 308 -19.00 3.43 2.51
C LEU A 308 -20.09 2.47 2.00
N SER A 309 -21.35 2.78 2.30
CA SER A 309 -22.52 2.05 1.81
C SER A 309 -22.59 1.98 0.29
N THR A 310 -22.15 3.04 -0.39
CA THR A 310 -22.05 3.08 -1.85
C THR A 310 -20.73 2.48 -2.31
N ARG A 311 -20.78 1.34 -3.01
CA ARG A 311 -19.58 0.68 -3.57
C ARG A 311 -18.89 1.48 -4.68
N THR A 312 -19.57 2.47 -5.22
CA THR A 312 -19.09 3.32 -6.30
C THR A 312 -18.65 4.68 -5.76
N PRO A 313 -17.33 4.90 -5.54
CA PRO A 313 -16.82 6.19 -5.05
C PRO A 313 -17.26 7.41 -5.87
N HIS A 314 -17.58 7.24 -7.15
CA HIS A 314 -18.04 8.33 -8.01
C HIS A 314 -19.46 8.82 -7.69
N THR A 315 -20.28 8.01 -7.02
CA THR A 315 -21.68 8.34 -6.68
C THR A 315 -21.85 8.85 -5.25
N GLU A 316 -20.75 9.16 -4.57
CA GLU A 316 -20.81 9.64 -3.19
C GLU A 316 -21.45 11.01 -3.09
N ASN A 317 -22.41 11.14 -2.18
CA ASN A 317 -22.98 12.43 -1.84
C ASN A 317 -22.03 13.24 -0.93
N LEU A 318 -22.37 14.52 -0.72
CA LEU A 318 -21.54 15.44 0.08
C LEU A 318 -21.34 14.97 1.52
N MET A 319 -22.38 14.41 2.15
CA MET A 319 -22.32 13.90 3.52
C MET A 319 -21.38 12.69 3.64
N GLN A 320 -21.43 11.76 2.69
CA GLN A 320 -20.50 10.62 2.64
C GLN A 320 -19.04 11.10 2.46
N ALA A 321 -18.83 12.05 1.55
CA ALA A 321 -17.51 12.63 1.31
C ALA A 321 -16.95 13.36 2.55
N GLU A 322 -17.81 14.04 3.32
CA GLU A 322 -17.44 14.70 4.57
C GLU A 322 -17.05 13.69 5.66
N ILE A 323 -17.82 12.62 5.85
CA ILE A 323 -17.47 11.56 6.81
C ILE A 323 -16.13 10.90 6.47
N ILE A 324 -15.90 10.62 5.18
CA ILE A 324 -14.63 10.04 4.70
C ILE A 324 -13.47 11.00 4.95
N ARG A 325 -13.68 12.31 4.71
CA ARG A 325 -12.70 13.35 5.00
C ARG A 325 -12.39 13.43 6.49
N GLU A 326 -13.40 13.45 7.36
CA GLU A 326 -13.22 13.45 8.81
C GLU A 326 -12.46 12.22 9.30
N PHE A 327 -12.77 11.04 8.76
CA PHE A 327 -12.03 9.83 9.09
C PHE A 327 -10.56 9.95 8.66
N TYR A 328 -10.29 10.50 7.47
CA TYR A 328 -8.92 10.72 7.03
C TYR A 328 -8.19 11.77 7.87
N ASP A 329 -8.87 12.86 8.28
CA ASP A 329 -8.34 13.85 9.22
C ASP A 329 -7.90 13.17 10.53
N GLU A 330 -8.70 12.23 11.03
CA GLU A 330 -8.41 11.46 12.24
C GLU A 330 -7.15 10.60 12.05
N VAL A 331 -7.00 9.95 10.90
CA VAL A 331 -5.83 9.12 10.54
C VAL A 331 -4.55 9.95 10.54
N ILE A 332 -4.55 11.08 9.84
CA ILE A 332 -3.36 11.94 9.73
C ILE A 332 -3.19 12.88 10.94
N GLY A 333 -4.17 12.95 11.83
CA GLY A 333 -4.18 13.80 13.04
C GLY A 333 -4.13 15.29 12.75
N ARG A 334 -4.61 15.72 11.59
CA ARG A 334 -4.76 17.11 11.17
C ARG A 334 -5.85 17.22 10.12
N LYS A 335 -6.27 18.44 9.79
CA LYS A 335 -7.15 18.66 8.62
C LYS A 335 -6.41 18.30 7.32
N CYS A 336 -7.03 17.48 6.49
CA CYS A 336 -6.53 17.15 5.17
C CYS A 336 -6.87 18.27 4.19
N THR A 337 -6.06 18.38 3.15
CA THR A 337 -6.34 19.27 2.01
C THR A 337 -7.34 18.61 1.05
N ASP A 338 -7.96 19.40 0.18
CA ASP A 338 -8.82 18.87 -0.89
C ASP A 338 -8.07 17.93 -1.83
N LYS A 339 -6.77 18.20 -2.06
CA LYS A 339 -5.88 17.36 -2.87
C LYS A 339 -5.73 15.98 -2.25
N GLU A 340 -5.45 15.89 -0.95
CA GLU A 340 -5.29 14.62 -0.24
C GLU A 340 -6.61 13.84 -0.18
N ALA A 341 -7.73 14.52 0.10
CA ALA A 341 -9.05 13.90 0.06
C ALA A 341 -9.38 13.34 -1.34
N GLY A 342 -9.03 14.08 -2.41
CA GLY A 342 -9.16 13.65 -3.79
C GLY A 342 -8.35 12.38 -4.10
N LYS A 343 -7.12 12.27 -3.56
CA LYS A 343 -6.28 11.07 -3.69
C LYS A 343 -6.89 9.88 -2.98
N VAL A 344 -7.34 10.01 -1.72
CA VAL A 344 -8.01 8.92 -0.99
C VAL A 344 -9.21 8.40 -1.78
N LYS A 345 -10.04 9.31 -2.32
CA LYS A 345 -11.19 8.95 -3.16
C LYS A 345 -10.77 8.19 -4.42
N SER A 346 -9.78 8.70 -5.15
CA SER A 346 -9.26 8.08 -6.37
C SER A 346 -8.65 6.70 -6.10
N TYR A 347 -7.81 6.57 -5.08
CA TYR A 347 -7.20 5.31 -4.70
C TYR A 347 -8.20 4.27 -4.25
N ARG A 348 -9.23 4.67 -3.51
CA ARG A 348 -10.29 3.74 -3.13
C ARG A 348 -11.04 3.23 -4.37
N MET A 349 -11.36 4.10 -5.33
CA MET A 349 -11.98 3.69 -6.60
C MET A 349 -11.15 2.65 -7.35
N HIS A 350 -9.85 2.88 -7.52
CA HIS A 350 -8.96 1.95 -8.21
C HIS A 350 -8.81 0.62 -7.45
N SER A 351 -8.66 0.67 -6.12
CA SER A 351 -8.53 -0.54 -5.30
C SER A 351 -9.84 -1.34 -5.23
N THR A 352 -11.00 -0.69 -5.16
CA THR A 352 -12.31 -1.34 -5.23
C THR A 352 -12.47 -2.09 -6.55
N ALA A 353 -12.08 -1.51 -7.68
CA ALA A 353 -12.17 -2.18 -8.98
C ALA A 353 -11.34 -3.48 -9.02
N VAL A 354 -10.11 -3.44 -8.53
CA VAL A 354 -9.22 -4.62 -8.48
C VAL A 354 -9.73 -5.65 -7.48
N LEU A 355 -10.13 -5.23 -6.28
CA LEU A 355 -10.59 -6.15 -5.25
C LEU A 355 -11.91 -6.81 -5.64
N ASN A 356 -12.82 -6.07 -6.29
CA ASN A 356 -14.06 -6.62 -6.80
C ASN A 356 -13.79 -7.74 -7.80
N GLU A 357 -12.90 -7.52 -8.77
CA GLU A 357 -12.47 -8.52 -9.76
C GLU A 357 -11.93 -9.79 -9.09
N VAL A 358 -11.10 -9.65 -8.05
CA VAL A 358 -10.57 -10.79 -7.28
C VAL A 358 -11.68 -11.58 -6.59
N LEU A 359 -12.63 -10.88 -5.97
CA LEU A 359 -13.70 -11.48 -5.18
C LEU A 359 -14.76 -12.14 -6.07
N THR A 360 -15.16 -11.51 -7.18
CA THR A 360 -16.14 -12.05 -8.13
C THR A 360 -15.55 -13.20 -8.94
N GLY A 361 -14.30 -13.10 -9.35
CA GLY A 361 -13.58 -14.18 -10.04
C GLY A 361 -13.23 -15.36 -9.14
N GLY A 362 -13.33 -15.19 -7.82
CA GLY A 362 -13.00 -16.25 -6.85
C GLY A 362 -11.53 -16.65 -6.84
N TYR A 363 -10.64 -15.82 -7.39
CA TYR A 363 -9.22 -16.15 -7.60
C TYR A 363 -8.50 -16.52 -6.30
N TRP A 364 -8.96 -15.93 -5.18
CA TRP A 364 -8.40 -16.14 -3.85
C TRP A 364 -8.49 -17.56 -3.33
N ARG A 365 -9.38 -18.39 -3.90
CA ARG A 365 -9.59 -19.79 -3.47
C ARG A 365 -8.44 -20.72 -3.88
N GLU A 366 -7.68 -20.34 -4.91
CA GLU A 366 -6.61 -21.16 -5.48
C GLU A 366 -5.22 -20.74 -5.01
N TRP A 367 -5.15 -19.74 -4.13
CA TRP A 367 -3.88 -19.16 -3.72
C TRP A 367 -3.21 -19.95 -2.60
N ASP A 368 -1.98 -20.33 -2.85
CA ASP A 368 -1.10 -20.95 -1.86
C ASP A 368 -0.47 -19.92 -0.91
N LYS A 369 0.34 -20.42 0.01
CA LYS A 369 1.19 -19.58 0.86
C LYS A 369 2.24 -18.86 -0.01
N PRO A 370 2.37 -17.53 0.10
CA PRO A 370 3.29 -16.78 -0.75
C PRO A 370 4.75 -17.05 -0.40
N ALA A 371 5.61 -16.98 -1.41
CA ALA A 371 7.05 -16.93 -1.21
C ALA A 371 7.47 -15.54 -0.69
N VAL A 372 8.42 -15.51 0.25
CA VAL A 372 8.97 -14.27 0.83
C VAL A 372 10.46 -14.20 0.54
N PHE A 373 10.90 -13.07 0.02
CA PHE A 373 12.28 -12.79 -0.38
C PHE A 373 12.86 -11.66 0.45
N ARG A 374 14.09 -11.83 0.93
CA ARG A 374 14.80 -10.80 1.71
C ARG A 374 15.42 -9.69 0.85
N GLU A 375 15.51 -9.92 -0.45
CA GLU A 375 16.18 -9.02 -1.39
C GLU A 375 15.32 -8.92 -2.65
N ASN A 376 15.37 -7.76 -3.30
CA ASN A 376 14.67 -7.53 -4.57
C ASN A 376 15.27 -8.42 -5.70
N LEU A 377 14.49 -8.67 -6.76
CA LEU A 377 14.93 -9.33 -8.01
C LEU A 377 16.15 -8.64 -8.63
N LEU A 378 16.30 -7.34 -8.41
CA LEU A 378 17.36 -6.49 -8.98
C LEU A 378 18.75 -6.70 -8.34
N LYS A 379 19.11 -7.93 -7.96
CA LYS A 379 20.51 -8.27 -7.69
C LYS A 379 21.21 -8.26 -9.04
N GLY A 380 22.05 -7.27 -9.29
CA GLY A 380 22.77 -7.06 -10.56
C GLY A 380 23.82 -8.13 -10.90
N GLY A 381 23.50 -9.42 -10.77
CA GLY A 381 24.17 -10.49 -11.48
C GLY A 381 23.82 -10.46 -12.97
N THR A 382 24.53 -11.25 -13.78
CA THR A 382 24.38 -11.32 -15.25
C THR A 382 22.94 -11.56 -15.72
N ASN A 383 22.07 -12.12 -14.86
CA ASN A 383 20.68 -12.49 -15.19
C ASN A 383 19.65 -11.41 -14.82
N GLY A 384 20.03 -10.34 -14.10
CA GLY A 384 19.07 -9.27 -13.75
C GLY A 384 18.55 -8.51 -14.98
N TRP A 385 19.32 -8.51 -16.07
CA TRP A 385 18.92 -7.94 -17.36
C TRP A 385 17.98 -8.87 -18.14
N SER A 386 18.11 -10.20 -18.03
CA SER A 386 17.14 -11.13 -18.65
C SER A 386 15.79 -11.09 -17.95
N ASP A 387 15.79 -10.87 -16.62
CA ASP A 387 14.56 -10.66 -15.86
C ASP A 387 13.88 -9.35 -16.31
N LEU A 388 14.65 -8.26 -16.46
CA LEU A 388 14.16 -6.99 -17.03
C LEU A 388 13.71 -7.12 -18.50
N GLN A 389 14.39 -7.89 -19.35
CA GLN A 389 13.94 -8.15 -20.72
C GLN A 389 12.62 -8.93 -20.76
N THR A 390 12.45 -9.90 -19.87
CA THR A 390 11.17 -10.60 -19.70
C THR A 390 10.10 -9.62 -19.21
N LEU A 391 10.48 -8.68 -18.36
CA LEU A 391 9.68 -7.57 -17.84
C LEU A 391 9.17 -6.63 -18.95
N PHE A 392 10.02 -6.28 -19.92
CA PHE A 392 9.67 -5.37 -21.01
C PHE A 392 9.05 -6.03 -22.24
N LYS A 393 9.18 -7.35 -22.41
CA LYS A 393 8.57 -8.09 -23.53
C LYS A 393 7.03 -8.12 -23.47
N ASP A 394 6.44 -7.91 -22.30
CA ASP A 394 4.98 -7.86 -22.08
C ASP A 394 4.40 -6.44 -22.25
N SER A 395 4.99 -5.59 -23.11
CA SER A 395 4.57 -4.19 -23.37
C SER A 395 3.09 -4.02 -23.78
N ALA A 396 2.44 -5.09 -24.23
CA ALA A 396 0.99 -5.15 -24.43
C ALA A 396 0.18 -4.83 -23.16
N SER A 397 0.73 -5.09 -21.97
CA SER A 397 0.11 -4.74 -20.67
C SER A 397 0.02 -3.23 -20.43
N VAL A 398 1.02 -2.47 -20.90
CA VAL A 398 1.05 -1.00 -20.77
C VAL A 398 0.01 -0.36 -21.67
N GLN A 399 -0.14 -0.83 -22.90
CA GLN A 399 -1.19 -0.35 -23.82
C GLN A 399 -2.59 -0.69 -23.31
N ALA A 400 -2.80 -1.94 -22.88
CA ALA A 400 -4.06 -2.37 -22.27
C ALA A 400 -4.42 -1.55 -21.01
N HIS A 401 -3.41 -1.11 -20.25
CA HIS A 401 -3.57 -0.21 -19.11
C HIS A 401 -4.28 1.09 -19.46
N TYR A 402 -3.82 1.77 -20.50
CA TYR A 402 -4.39 3.04 -20.90
C TYR A 402 -5.78 2.89 -21.50
N GLU A 403 -6.01 1.85 -22.32
CA GLU A 403 -7.33 1.55 -22.90
C GLU A 403 -8.38 1.25 -21.82
N TRP A 404 -8.00 0.57 -20.74
CA TRP A 404 -8.89 0.32 -19.62
C TRP A 404 -9.16 1.57 -18.77
N LEU A 405 -8.13 2.37 -18.49
CA LEU A 405 -8.32 3.65 -17.77
C LEU A 405 -9.30 4.55 -18.51
N ASP A 406 -9.22 4.61 -19.84
CA ASP A 406 -10.18 5.33 -20.68
C ASP A 406 -11.61 4.77 -20.59
N LYS A 407 -11.76 3.46 -20.34
CA LYS A 407 -13.06 2.80 -20.21
C LYS A 407 -13.70 2.96 -18.83
N VAL A 408 -12.92 2.86 -17.76
CA VAL A 408 -13.42 2.85 -16.37
C VAL A 408 -13.36 4.24 -15.72
N CYS A 409 -12.48 5.10 -16.18
CA CYS A 409 -12.32 6.47 -15.72
C CYS A 409 -12.09 7.41 -16.92
N PRO A 410 -13.08 7.57 -17.82
CA PRO A 410 -12.89 8.32 -19.06
C PRO A 410 -12.34 9.72 -18.77
N PRO A 411 -11.21 10.11 -19.38
CA PRO A 411 -10.63 11.41 -19.16
C PRO A 411 -11.61 12.48 -19.63
N ARG A 412 -11.72 13.57 -18.86
CA ARG A 412 -12.52 14.75 -19.24
C ARG A 412 -11.99 15.42 -20.54
N ASN A 413 -10.85 15.01 -21.11
CA ASN A 413 -10.27 15.59 -22.32
C ASN A 413 -9.41 14.61 -23.16
N LYS A 414 -9.67 14.48 -24.47
CA LYS A 414 -9.23 13.38 -25.37
C LYS A 414 -7.85 13.51 -26.05
N LYS A 415 -6.91 14.34 -25.60
CA LYS A 415 -5.69 14.68 -26.38
C LYS A 415 -4.43 13.80 -26.19
N ALA A 416 -4.48 12.66 -25.49
CA ALA A 416 -3.25 11.99 -24.98
C ALA A 416 -2.67 10.81 -25.82
N VAL A 417 -3.25 10.39 -26.93
CA VAL A 417 -3.00 9.04 -27.52
C VAL A 417 -1.74 8.92 -28.43
N HIS A 418 -1.01 10.00 -28.75
CA HIS A 418 0.03 9.96 -29.80
C HIS A 418 1.46 9.48 -29.43
N ASN A 419 1.74 9.08 -28.18
CA ASN A 419 3.13 8.95 -27.69
C ASN A 419 3.75 7.53 -27.64
N LEU A 420 3.09 6.49 -28.16
CA LEU A 420 3.53 5.09 -27.99
C LEU A 420 4.69 4.65 -28.91
N ALA A 421 4.76 5.17 -30.14
CA ALA A 421 5.80 4.80 -31.12
C ALA A 421 7.23 5.23 -30.73
N THR A 422 7.36 6.14 -29.76
CA THR A 422 8.65 6.64 -29.26
C THR A 422 9.32 5.67 -28.29
N LEU A 423 8.54 4.84 -27.59
CA LEU A 423 9.03 3.91 -26.57
C LEU A 423 9.84 2.76 -27.18
N ASP A 424 9.32 2.14 -28.26
CA ASP A 424 10.00 1.02 -28.94
C ASP A 424 11.38 1.42 -29.50
N LYS A 425 11.53 2.66 -29.96
CA LYS A 425 12.83 3.21 -30.43
C LYS A 425 13.84 3.41 -29.30
N LEU A 426 13.39 3.74 -28.09
CA LEU A 426 14.26 3.93 -26.93
C LEU A 426 14.71 2.59 -26.35
N ILE A 427 13.82 1.60 -26.30
CA ILE A 427 14.15 0.22 -25.90
C ILE A 427 15.19 -0.36 -26.89
N GLY A 428 14.99 -0.21 -28.20
CA GLY A 428 15.95 -0.68 -29.21
C GLY A 428 17.33 -0.01 -29.16
N ARG A 429 17.45 1.21 -28.61
CA ARG A 429 18.72 1.92 -28.43
C ARG A 429 19.45 1.58 -27.13
N ALA A 430 18.76 1.12 -26.10
CA ALA A 430 19.37 0.65 -24.85
C ALA A 430 19.85 -0.81 -24.92
N VAL A 431 19.41 -1.55 -25.96
CA VAL A 431 19.75 -2.95 -26.22
C VAL A 431 21.04 -3.10 -27.05
N ASN A 432 21.49 -2.02 -27.69
CA ASN A 432 22.79 -1.93 -28.37
C ASN A 432 23.73 -1.03 -27.58
#